data_AF-A0AAP5N0U9-F1
#
_entry.id   AF-A0AAP5N0U9-F1
#
_cell.length_a   1.000
_cell.length_b   1.000
_cell.length_c   1.000
_cell.angle_alpha   90.00
_cell.angle_beta   90.00
_cell.angle_gamma   90.00
#
_symmetry.space_group_name_H-M   'P 1'
#
loop_
_entity.id
_entity.type
_entity.pdbx_description
1 polymer ?
#
loop_
_entity_poly.entity_id
_entity_poly.type
_entity_poly.pdbx_seq_one_letter_code
_entity_poly.pdbx_strand_id
1 'polypeptide(L)' 'MRGNQEQILKFGTKVIVNDPKLYSYKDRGKVKTIASITSSGIQYIVELESGIESLYYKSQLKKRR' A
#
# COMPACT_ATOMS: atom_id res chain seq x y z
N MET A 1 6.85 -10.00 -25.28
CA MET A 1 5.72 -9.57 -24.44
C MET A 1 6.29 -9.20 -23.08
N ARG A 2 6.24 -7.92 -22.66
CA ARG A 2 6.78 -7.50 -21.36
C ARG A 2 5.88 -8.09 -20.26
N GLY A 3 6.39 -9.09 -19.53
CA GLY A 3 5.74 -9.61 -18.33
C GLY A 3 5.54 -8.48 -17.34
N ASN A 4 4.30 -8.25 -16.93
CA ASN A 4 3.92 -7.20 -16.00
C ASN A 4 4.40 -7.59 -14.58
N GLN A 5 5.68 -7.36 -14.28
CA GLN A 5 6.19 -7.46 -12.91
C GLN A 5 5.42 -6.42 -12.08
N GLU A 6 4.72 -6.89 -11.05
CA GLU A 6 4.03 -6.03 -10.09
C GLU A 6 5.04 -5.04 -9.48
N GLN A 7 4.89 -3.75 -9.79
CA GLN A 7 5.85 -2.74 -9.35
C GLN A 7 5.79 -2.58 -7.83
N ILE A 8 6.90 -2.93 -7.16
CA ILE A 8 7.09 -2.76 -5.73
C ILE A 8 7.02 -1.27 -5.37
N LEU A 9 6.24 -0.91 -4.34
CA LEU A 9 6.22 0.45 -3.82
C LEU A 9 7.46 0.71 -2.97
N LYS A 10 8.19 1.78 -3.28
CA LYS A 10 9.37 2.18 -2.53
C LYS A 10 8.98 2.83 -1.21
N PHE A 11 9.89 2.79 -0.23
CA PHE A 11 9.80 3.60 0.96
C PHE A 11 9.47 5.06 0.62
N GLY A 12 8.55 5.63 1.38
CA GLY A 12 8.11 6.99 1.24
C GLY A 12 7.10 7.27 0.12
N THR A 13 6.69 6.23 -0.63
CA THR A 13 5.65 6.39 -1.65
C THR A 13 4.34 6.83 -0.99
N LYS A 14 3.80 7.97 -1.43
CA LYS A 14 2.47 8.44 -1.03
C LYS A 14 1.40 7.59 -1.70
N VAL A 15 0.51 7.05 -0.88
CA VAL A 15 -0.57 6.16 -1.31
C VAL A 15 -1.90 6.63 -0.74
N ILE A 16 -2.98 6.17 -1.37
CA ILE A 16 -4.32 6.23 -0.80
C ILE A 16 -4.86 4.82 -0.69
N VAL A 17 -5.51 4.53 0.43
CA VAL A 17 -6.25 3.29 0.63
C VAL A 17 -7.50 3.32 -0.26
N ASN A 18 -7.58 2.39 -1.18
CA ASN A 18 -8.61 2.28 -2.21
C ASN A 18 -9.38 0.95 -2.09
N ASP A 19 -9.69 0.55 -0.86
CA ASP A 19 -10.54 -0.60 -0.56
C ASP A 19 -11.71 -0.15 0.34
N PRO A 20 -12.96 -0.16 -0.16
CA PRO A 20 -14.12 0.34 0.58
C PRO A 20 -14.49 -0.53 1.80
N LYS A 21 -13.93 -1.74 1.92
CA LYS A 21 -14.15 -2.60 3.09
C LYS A 21 -13.30 -2.21 4.30
N LEU A 22 -12.30 -1.36 4.11
CA LEU A 22 -11.41 -0.91 5.17
C LEU A 22 -11.93 0.38 5.81
N TYR A 23 -11.79 0.48 7.13
CA TYR A 23 -12.14 1.70 7.87
C TYR A 23 -11.39 2.93 7.34
N SER A 24 -10.13 2.76 6.96
CA SER A 24 -9.27 3.81 6.41
C SER A 24 -9.52 4.07 4.92
N TYR A 25 -10.69 3.72 4.37
CA TYR A 25 -10.98 3.93 2.95
C TYR A 25 -10.89 5.41 2.59
N LYS A 26 -10.14 5.73 1.51
CA LYS A 26 -9.76 7.08 1.06
C LYS A 26 -8.75 7.81 1.94
N ASP A 27 -8.27 7.20 3.01
CA ASP A 27 -7.19 7.79 3.80
C ASP A 27 -5.88 7.80 3.01
N ARG A 28 -5.11 8.83 3.27
CA ARG A 28 -3.78 9.03 2.72
C ARG A 28 -2.76 8.48 3.68
N GLY A 29 -1.67 7.97 3.11
CA GLY A 29 -0.55 7.50 3.89
C GLY A 29 0.73 7.42 3.08
N LYS A 30 1.78 6.98 3.76
CA LYS A 30 3.12 6.84 3.23
C LYS A 30 3.63 5.43 3.51
N VAL A 31 4.15 4.76 2.48
CA VAL A 31 4.75 3.44 2.63
C VAL A 31 6.01 3.54 3.51
N LYS A 32 6.07 2.77 4.59
CA LYS A 32 7.23 2.66 5.49
C LYS A 32 8.14 1.51 5.10
N THR A 33 7.57 0.33 4.87
CA THR A 33 8.35 -0.84 4.48
C THR A 33 7.43 -1.92 3.91
N ILE A 34 8.03 -2.97 3.36
CA ILE A 34 7.35 -4.21 3.02
C ILE A 34 7.26 -5.04 4.30
N ALA A 35 6.05 -5.45 4.67
CA ALA A 35 5.83 -6.32 5.82
C ALA A 35 6.06 -7.78 5.44
N SER A 36 5.52 -8.21 4.30
CA SER A 36 5.63 -9.58 3.81
C SER A 36 5.39 -9.65 2.30
N ILE A 37 5.90 -10.71 1.68
CA ILE A 37 5.64 -11.06 0.27
C ILE A 37 5.09 -12.49 0.28
N THR A 38 3.83 -12.66 -0.09
CA THR A 38 3.16 -13.96 -0.12
C THR A 38 2.67 -14.26 -1.54
N SER A 39 2.15 -15.48 -1.75
CA SER A 39 1.48 -15.84 -3.01
C SER A 39 0.25 -14.96 -3.30
N SER A 40 -0.33 -14.33 -2.29
CA SER A 40 -1.46 -13.41 -2.41
C SER A 40 -1.05 -11.96 -2.77
N GLY A 41 0.25 -11.67 -2.80
CA GLY A 41 0.80 -10.36 -3.17
C GLY A 41 1.73 -9.77 -2.10
N ILE A 42 2.06 -8.49 -2.27
CA ILE A 42 2.96 -7.76 -1.34
C ILE A 42 2.14 -6.99 -0.31
N GLN A 43 2.48 -7.18 0.97
CA GLN A 43 1.92 -6.42 2.09
C GLN A 43 2.90 -5.33 2.52
N TYR A 44 2.37 -4.14 2.78
CA TYR A 44 3.13 -2.94 3.17
C TYR A 44 2.68 -2.44 4.53
N ILE A 45 3.64 -1.93 5.31
CA ILE A 45 3.35 -1.06 6.44
C ILE A 45 3.18 0.35 5.89
N VAL A 46 2.02 0.95 6.12
CA VAL A 46 1.68 2.32 5.72
C VAL A 46 1.41 3.14 6.96
N GLU A 47 2.10 4.27 7.08
CA GLU A 47 1.80 5.30 8.06
C GLU A 47 0.72 6.21 7.47
N LEU A 48 -0.46 6.21 8.07
CA LEU A 48 -1.57 7.09 7.67
C LEU A 48 -1.32 8.53 8.14
N GLU A 49 -2.03 9.49 7.56
CA GLU A 49 -1.97 10.90 8.00
C GLU A 49 -2.36 11.09 9.48
N SER A 50 -3.11 10.15 10.07
CA SER A 50 -3.42 10.11 11.51
C SER A 50 -2.23 9.72 12.40
N GLY A 51 -1.09 9.33 11.82
CA GLY A 51 0.07 8.80 12.53
C GLY A 51 -0.03 7.32 12.89
N ILE A 52 -1.15 6.67 12.56
CA ILE A 52 -1.35 5.23 12.78
C ILE A 52 -0.62 4.45 11.68
N GLU A 53 0.16 3.45 12.08
CA GLU A 53 0.72 2.47 11.15
C GLU A 53 -0.24 1.30 10.98
N SER A 54 -0.48 0.88 9.74
CA SER A 54 -1.39 -0.21 9.43
C SER A 54 -0.90 -1.01 8.22
N LEU A 55 -1.33 -2.27 8.16
CA LEU A 55 -0.94 -3.23 7.13
C LEU A 55 -1.93 -3.23 5.98
N TYR A 56 -1.41 -3.09 4.77
CA TYR A 56 -2.22 -3.10 3.54
C TYR A 56 -1.56 -3.89 2.44
N TYR A 57 -2.36 -4.61 1.65
CA TYR A 57 -1.88 -5.22 0.41
C TYR A 57 -1.69 -4.18 -0.70
N LYS A 58 -0.79 -4.47 -1.65
CA LYS A 58 -0.57 -3.65 -2.84
C LYS A 58 -1.84 -3.27 -3.58
N SER A 59 -2.77 -4.23 -3.70
CA SER A 59 -4.05 -4.12 -4.38
C SER A 59 -5.01 -3.13 -3.71
N GLN A 60 -4.86 -2.93 -2.39
CA GLN A 60 -5.64 -1.99 -1.60
C GLN A 60 -5.08 -0.57 -1.66
N LEU A 61 -3.91 -0.37 -2.27
CA LEU A 61 -3.20 0.90 -2.29
C LEU A 61 -3.08 1.46 -3.70
N LYS A 62 -3.59 2.67 -3.91
CA LYS A 62 -3.40 3.43 -5.15
C LYS A 62 -2.26 4.45 -4.98
N LYS A 63 -1.26 4.41 -5.87
CA LYS A 63 -0.16 5.38 -5.88
C LYS A 63 -0.70 6.77 -6.25
N ARG A 64 -0.33 7.78 -5.47
CA ARG A 64 -0.54 9.18 -5.87
C ARG A 64 0.70 9.65 -6.66
N ARG A 65 0.46 10.23 -7.84
CA ARG A 65 1.46 11.02 -8.57
C ARG A 65 1.64 12.36 -7.86
#